data_AF-A0A2K3V113-F1
#
_entry.id   AF-A0A2K3V113-F1
#
_cell.length_a   1.000
_cell.length_b   1.000
_cell.length_c   1.000
_cell.angle_alpha   90.00
_cell.angle_beta   90.00
_cell.angle_gamma   90.00
#
_symmetry.space_group_name_H-M   'P 1'
#
loop_
_entity.id
_entity.type
_entity.pdbx_description
1 polymer ?
#
loop_
_entity_poly.entity_id
_entity_poly.type
_entity_poly.pdbx_seq_one_letter_code
_entity_poly.pdbx_strand_id
1 'polypeptide(L)'
;MTPDEWRLAMEHEAVTVQDAVWGRETRNMARDWDRPLADTGIALGVALALAAFWLVGLVAVSRVAWKMDQNVLGAWMNVHPARFDLLFLGTLGLAGLLLGWHGLRPGRVAAVLACLPLVLWLLSLGVRSEGVWSEAGESFQAFSTDFAVYQLSWASLTFAGGTAMAGFLSTWAGRRASQAWLRGKSKPSTTLPSSGHR
;
A
#
# COMPACT_ATOMS: atom_id res chain seq x y z
N MET A 1 29.82 4.13 -14.15
CA MET A 1 28.59 4.17 -14.97
C MET A 1 27.43 4.43 -14.06
N THR A 2 26.77 5.58 -14.19
CA THR A 2 25.58 5.93 -13.41
C THR A 2 24.32 5.26 -14.01
N PRO A 3 23.22 5.12 -13.25
CA PRO A 3 21.97 4.56 -13.79
C PRO A 3 21.44 5.32 -15.01
N ASP A 4 21.63 6.64 -15.02
CA ASP A 4 21.21 7.50 -16.12
C ASP A 4 22.08 7.29 -17.38
N GLU A 5 23.40 7.14 -17.21
CA GLU A 5 24.33 6.79 -18.30
C GLU A 5 24.01 5.42 -18.89
N TRP A 6 23.71 4.44 -18.05
CA TRP A 6 23.33 3.10 -18.50
C TRP A 6 21.99 3.10 -19.24
N ARG A 7 21.00 3.84 -18.76
CA ARG A 7 19.72 3.99 -19.44
C ARG A 7 19.86 4.67 -20.80
N LEU A 8 20.64 5.74 -20.89
CA LEU A 8 20.95 6.43 -22.15
C LEU A 8 21.65 5.50 -23.14
N ALA A 9 22.63 4.72 -22.67
CA ALA A 9 23.33 3.74 -23.48
C ALA A 9 22.39 2.67 -24.04
N MET A 10 21.49 2.11 -23.21
CA MET A 10 20.52 1.10 -23.62
C MET A 10 19.42 1.65 -24.54
N GLU A 11 18.96 2.88 -24.31
CA GLU A 11 18.02 3.56 -25.20
C GLU A 11 18.67 3.80 -26.58
N HIS A 12 19.96 4.16 -26.63
CA HIS A 12 20.71 4.33 -27.88
C HIS A 12 20.93 2.99 -28.59
N GLU A 13 21.30 1.94 -27.86
CA GLU A 13 21.49 0.59 -28.40
C GLU A 13 20.19 0.02 -28.97
N ALA A 14 19.07 0.24 -28.29
CA ALA A 14 17.73 -0.15 -28.75
C ALA A 14 17.25 0.57 -30.03
N VAL A 15 17.86 1.71 -30.39
CA VAL A 15 17.60 2.41 -31.65
C VAL A 15 18.48 1.85 -32.78
N THR A 16 19.68 1.35 -32.45
CA THR A 16 20.63 0.83 -33.44
C THR A 16 20.31 -0.59 -33.91
N VAL A 17 19.51 -1.36 -33.15
CA VAL A 17 19.13 -2.73 -33.50
C VAL A 17 17.91 -2.74 -34.41
N GLN A 18 18.03 -3.35 -35.59
CA GLN A 18 16.95 -3.46 -36.59
C GLN A 18 15.80 -4.39 -36.14
N ASP A 19 16.04 -5.25 -35.14
CA ASP A 19 15.02 -6.11 -34.57
C ASP A 19 14.08 -5.30 -33.66
N ALA A 20 12.83 -5.14 -34.12
CA ALA A 20 11.79 -4.39 -33.42
C ALA A 20 11.30 -5.08 -32.13
N VAL A 21 11.47 -6.39 -31.97
CA VAL A 21 11.15 -7.12 -30.74
C VAL A 21 12.24 -6.85 -29.72
N TRP A 22 13.50 -7.04 -30.11
CA TRP A 22 14.65 -6.79 -29.24
C TRP A 22 14.70 -5.32 -28.79
N GLY A 23 14.58 -4.36 -29.71
CA GLY A 23 14.60 -2.94 -29.36
C GLY A 23 13.43 -2.51 -28.46
N ARG A 24 12.34 -3.29 -28.39
CA ARG A 24 11.24 -3.08 -27.44
C ARG A 24 11.55 -3.69 -26.09
N GLU A 25 12.12 -4.90 -26.05
CA GLU A 25 12.58 -5.55 -24.82
C GLU A 25 13.71 -4.78 -24.15
N THR A 26 14.70 -4.30 -24.90
CA THR A 26 15.82 -3.49 -24.38
C THR A 26 15.33 -2.15 -23.84
N ARG A 27 14.34 -1.50 -24.49
CA ARG A 27 13.70 -0.30 -23.94
C ARG A 27 12.90 -0.57 -22.68
N ASN A 28 12.23 -1.72 -22.60
CA ASN A 28 11.51 -2.13 -21.39
C ASN A 28 12.50 -2.44 -20.27
N MET A 29 13.59 -3.16 -20.54
CA MET A 29 14.69 -3.42 -19.58
C MET A 29 15.39 -2.13 -19.14
N ALA A 30 15.61 -1.18 -20.05
CA ALA A 30 16.19 0.13 -19.74
C ALA A 30 15.30 0.95 -18.79
N ARG A 31 13.98 0.87 -19.00
CA ARG A 31 12.96 1.40 -18.07
C ARG A 31 12.89 0.60 -16.77
N ASP A 32 13.21 -0.68 -16.81
CA ASP A 32 12.97 -1.63 -15.73
C ASP A 32 14.19 -1.96 -14.87
N TRP A 33 15.35 -1.36 -15.16
CA TRP A 33 16.57 -1.38 -14.33
C TRP A 33 16.40 -0.70 -12.95
N ASP A 34 15.17 -0.29 -12.66
CA ASP A 34 14.74 0.44 -11.49
C ASP A 34 14.96 -0.31 -10.18
N ARG A 35 15.53 0.44 -9.24
CA ARG A 35 16.00 0.12 -7.89
C ARG A 35 15.07 -0.87 -7.16
N PRO A 36 15.24 -2.19 -7.35
CA PRO A 36 14.25 -3.16 -6.88
C PRO A 36 14.18 -3.19 -5.35
N LEU A 37 15.31 -2.94 -4.69
CA LEU A 37 15.40 -2.90 -3.23
C LEU A 37 14.75 -1.65 -2.63
N ALA A 38 14.90 -0.48 -3.27
CA ALA A 38 14.29 0.75 -2.78
C ALA A 38 12.76 0.71 -2.90
N ASP A 39 12.25 0.26 -4.05
CA ASP A 39 10.81 0.09 -4.27
C ASP A 39 10.20 -0.92 -3.30
N THR A 40 10.89 -2.05 -3.11
CA THR A 40 10.43 -3.09 -2.17
C THR A 40 10.47 -2.58 -0.74
N GLY A 41 11.51 -1.82 -0.37
CA GLY A 41 11.61 -1.17 0.93
C GLY A 41 10.50 -0.17 1.19
N ILE A 42 10.14 0.66 0.20
CA ILE A 42 9.02 1.61 0.30
C ILE A 42 7.69 0.84 0.45
N ALA A 43 7.45 -0.16 -0.40
CA ALA A 43 6.24 -0.97 -0.32
C ALA A 43 6.13 -1.70 1.03
N LEU A 44 7.25 -2.21 1.56
CA LEU A 44 7.30 -2.87 2.87
C LEU A 44 7.06 -1.87 4.00
N GLY A 45 7.64 -0.67 3.93
CA GLY A 45 7.39 0.40 4.89
C GLY A 45 5.91 0.81 4.93
N VAL A 46 5.25 0.89 3.77
CA VAL A 46 3.80 1.13 3.70
C VAL A 46 3.01 -0.03 4.27
N ALA A 47 3.38 -1.28 3.95
CA ALA A 47 2.72 -2.46 4.52
C ALA A 47 2.85 -2.51 6.05
N LEU A 48 4.01 -2.16 6.60
CA LEU A 48 4.24 -2.02 8.05
C LEU A 48 3.38 -0.91 8.65
N ALA A 49 3.31 0.25 8.01
CA ALA A 49 2.48 1.36 8.47
C ALA A 49 0.98 0.98 8.48
N LEU A 50 0.51 0.30 7.44
CA LEU A 50 -0.87 -0.21 7.36
C LEU A 50 -1.14 -1.27 8.45
N ALA A 51 -0.20 -2.18 8.69
CA ALA A 51 -0.33 -3.20 9.72
C ALA A 51 -0.34 -2.58 11.13
N ALA A 52 0.51 -1.60 11.39
CA ALA A 52 0.52 -0.86 12.65
C ALA A 52 -0.77 -0.06 12.85
N PHE A 53 -1.24 0.64 11.80
CA PHE A 53 -2.52 1.35 11.82
C PHE A 53 -3.69 0.42 12.13
N TRP A 54 -3.71 -0.76 11.51
CA TRP A 54 -4.74 -1.77 11.77
C TRP A 54 -4.72 -2.25 13.22
N LEU A 55 -3.55 -2.61 13.76
CA LEU A 55 -3.44 -3.06 15.15
C LEU A 55 -3.82 -1.97 16.16
N VAL A 56 -3.36 -0.73 15.96
CA VAL A 56 -3.73 0.40 16.80
C VAL A 56 -5.23 0.67 16.73
N GLY A 57 -5.83 0.57 15.55
CA GLY A 57 -7.26 0.69 15.36
C GLY A 57 -8.06 -0.37 16.11
N LEU A 58 -7.64 -1.64 16.05
CA LEU A 58 -8.24 -2.71 16.84
C LEU A 58 -8.14 -2.42 18.34
N VAL A 59 -6.96 -2.04 18.85
CA VAL A 59 -6.79 -1.73 20.28
C VAL A 59 -7.64 -0.55 20.70
N ALA A 60 -7.68 0.52 19.90
CA ALA A 60 -8.49 1.69 20.20
C ALA A 60 -9.98 1.34 20.24
N VAL A 61 -10.47 0.58 19.26
CA VAL A 61 -11.85 0.10 19.22
C VAL A 61 -12.14 -0.80 20.42
N SER A 62 -11.27 -1.75 20.75
CA SER A 62 -11.48 -2.66 21.88
C SER A 62 -11.42 -1.93 23.22
N ARG A 63 -10.53 -0.95 23.43
CA ARG A 63 -10.49 -0.15 24.66
C ARG A 63 -11.67 0.78 24.78
N VAL A 64 -12.08 1.42 23.68
CA VAL A 64 -13.29 2.25 23.67
C VAL A 64 -14.51 1.36 23.94
N ALA A 65 -14.63 0.20 23.30
CA ALA A 65 -15.71 -0.75 23.55
C ALA A 65 -15.73 -1.21 25.01
N TRP A 66 -14.58 -1.56 25.59
CA TRP A 66 -14.45 -1.93 27.00
C TRP A 66 -14.94 -0.83 27.95
N LYS A 67 -14.64 0.44 27.65
CA LYS A 67 -15.11 1.58 28.44
C LYS A 67 -16.54 2.02 28.09
N MET A 68 -17.04 1.69 26.90
CA MET A 68 -18.37 2.08 26.40
C MET A 68 -19.42 0.97 26.49
N ASP A 69 -19.09 -0.25 26.91
CA ASP A 69 -20.05 -1.36 27.08
C ASP A 69 -21.13 -1.04 28.13
N GLN A 70 -20.98 0.08 28.85
CA GLN A 70 -21.98 0.65 29.75
C GLN A 70 -22.94 1.64 29.06
N ASN A 71 -22.81 1.92 27.75
CA ASN A 71 -23.49 3.01 27.03
C ASN A 71 -23.99 2.54 25.64
N VAL A 72 -25.11 3.11 25.17
CA VAL A 72 -25.76 2.79 23.87
C VAL A 72 -24.80 2.89 22.67
N LEU A 73 -23.82 3.80 22.72
CA LEU A 73 -22.82 3.97 21.67
C LEU A 73 -21.86 2.78 21.57
N GLY A 74 -21.49 2.16 22.70
CA GLY A 74 -20.65 0.96 22.73
C GLY A 74 -21.36 -0.26 22.15
N ALA A 75 -22.61 -0.48 22.58
CA ALA A 75 -23.47 -1.52 22.03
C ALA A 75 -23.66 -1.37 20.51
N TRP A 76 -23.87 -0.14 20.03
CA TRP A 76 -24.01 0.13 18.60
C TRP A 76 -22.71 -0.11 17.80
N MET A 77 -21.53 0.24 18.36
CA MET A 77 -20.25 -0.04 17.69
C MET A 77 -19.93 -1.53 17.62
N ASN A 78 -20.30 -2.32 18.64
CA ASN A 78 -20.13 -3.78 18.66
C ASN A 78 -20.94 -4.47 17.54
N VAL A 79 -22.08 -3.89 17.15
CA VAL A 79 -22.97 -4.46 16.12
C VAL A 79 -22.55 -4.04 14.70
N HIS A 80 -21.64 -3.08 14.52
CA HIS A 80 -21.27 -2.53 13.20
C HIS A 80 -19.76 -2.60 12.88
N PRO A 81 -19.17 -3.82 12.86
CA PRO A 81 -17.73 -4.03 12.60
C PRO A 81 -17.30 -3.58 11.19
N ALA A 82 -18.22 -3.54 10.23
CA ALA A 82 -17.95 -3.20 8.83
C ALA A 82 -17.31 -1.81 8.60
N ARG A 83 -17.38 -0.90 9.57
CA ARG A 83 -16.86 0.48 9.43
C ARG A 83 -15.34 0.54 9.49
N PHE A 84 -14.73 -0.30 10.32
CA PHE A 84 -13.28 -0.37 10.44
C PHE A 84 -12.67 -0.98 9.17
N ASP A 85 -13.31 -2.02 8.63
CA ASP A 85 -12.90 -2.66 7.38
C ASP A 85 -12.95 -1.67 6.20
N LEU A 86 -13.99 -0.84 6.12
CA LEU A 86 -14.10 0.20 5.08
C LEU A 86 -13.04 1.29 5.22
N LEU A 87 -12.75 1.74 6.44
CA LEU A 87 -11.68 2.72 6.69
C LEU A 87 -10.33 2.15 6.28
N PHE A 88 -10.04 0.91 6.66
CA PHE A 88 -8.81 0.25 6.26
C PHE A 88 -8.72 0.07 4.75
N LEU A 89 -9.79 -0.40 4.10
CA LEU A 89 -9.85 -0.53 2.65
C LEU A 89 -9.62 0.82 1.96
N GLY A 90 -10.18 1.91 2.51
CA GLY A 90 -9.93 3.27 2.06
C GLY A 90 -8.46 3.68 2.19
N THR A 91 -7.83 3.43 3.34
CA THR A 91 -6.40 3.73 3.56
C THR A 91 -5.49 2.88 2.66
N LEU A 92 -5.81 1.60 2.49
CA LEU A 92 -5.12 0.68 1.59
C LEU A 92 -5.21 1.17 0.13
N GLY A 93 -6.41 1.57 -0.30
CA GLY A 93 -6.65 2.11 -1.63
C GLY A 93 -5.89 3.42 -1.87
N LEU A 94 -5.90 4.34 -0.90
CA LEU A 94 -5.17 5.60 -0.99
C LEU A 94 -3.65 5.36 -1.03
N ALA A 95 -3.13 4.50 -0.16
CA ALA A 95 -1.72 4.15 -0.13
C ALA A 95 -1.27 3.52 -1.46
N GLY A 96 -2.05 2.58 -2.00
CA GLY A 96 -1.79 2.00 -3.30
C GLY A 96 -1.83 3.04 -4.43
N LEU A 97 -2.82 3.94 -4.46
CA LEU A 97 -2.88 5.04 -5.42
C LEU A 97 -1.62 5.91 -5.38
N LEU A 98 -1.16 6.30 -4.19
CA LEU A 98 0.04 7.10 -4.01
C LEU A 98 1.30 6.36 -4.48
N LEU A 99 1.44 5.07 -4.12
CA LEU A 99 2.56 4.24 -4.60
C LEU A 99 2.57 4.13 -6.13
N GLY A 100 1.39 3.95 -6.72
CA GLY A 100 1.21 3.96 -8.17
C GLY A 100 1.58 5.29 -8.81
N TRP A 101 1.18 6.40 -8.17
CA TRP A 101 1.52 7.75 -8.62
C TRP A 101 3.03 8.01 -8.64
N HIS A 102 3.74 7.46 -7.64
CA HIS A 102 5.21 7.48 -7.54
C HIS A 102 5.91 6.49 -8.50
N GLY A 103 5.16 5.76 -9.32
CA GLY A 103 5.71 4.92 -10.38
C GLY A 103 6.01 3.48 -9.97
N LEU A 104 5.69 3.06 -8.75
CA LEU A 104 5.95 1.69 -8.29
C LEU A 104 5.20 0.67 -9.18
N ARG A 105 5.76 -0.53 -9.28
CA ARG A 105 5.16 -1.63 -10.04
C ARG A 105 4.00 -2.26 -9.26
N PRO A 106 2.77 -2.33 -9.82
CA PRO A 106 1.62 -2.92 -9.15
C PRO A 106 1.86 -4.35 -8.67
N GLY A 107 2.57 -5.18 -9.45
CA GLY A 107 2.89 -6.55 -9.07
C GLY A 107 3.79 -6.65 -7.84
N ARG A 108 4.76 -5.73 -7.67
CA ARG A 108 5.62 -5.69 -6.47
C ARG A 108 4.83 -5.29 -5.24
N VAL A 109 4.01 -4.24 -5.36
CA VAL A 109 3.13 -3.78 -4.27
C VAL A 109 2.16 -4.89 -3.86
N ALA A 110 1.56 -5.58 -4.82
CA ALA A 110 0.66 -6.70 -4.56
C ALA A 110 1.37 -7.86 -3.83
N ALA A 111 2.58 -8.23 -4.27
CA ALA A 111 3.36 -9.28 -3.61
C ALA A 111 3.70 -8.92 -2.16
N VAL A 112 4.10 -7.67 -1.90
CA VAL A 112 4.39 -7.21 -0.53
C VAL A 112 3.11 -7.16 0.33
N LEU A 113 2.00 -6.67 -0.22
CA LEU A 113 0.72 -6.63 0.50
C LEU A 113 0.08 -8.01 0.70
N ALA A 114 0.43 -9.02 -0.11
CA ALA A 114 0.07 -10.40 0.16
C ALA A 114 0.73 -10.94 1.44
N CYS A 115 1.89 -10.37 1.82
CA CYS A 115 2.57 -10.69 3.08
C CYS A 115 2.02 -9.92 4.29
N LEU A 116 1.03 -9.04 4.10
CA LEU A 116 0.44 -8.24 5.19
C LEU A 116 -0.08 -9.09 6.38
N PRO A 117 -0.77 -10.24 6.20
CA PRO A 117 -1.17 -11.08 7.33
C PRO A 117 0.02 -11.60 8.16
N LEU A 118 1.14 -11.90 7.50
CA LEU A 118 2.36 -12.34 8.17
C LEU A 118 2.96 -11.19 8.99
N VAL A 119 2.98 -9.97 8.42
CA VAL A 119 3.45 -8.77 9.12
C VAL A 119 2.56 -8.47 10.34
N LEU A 120 1.23 -8.53 10.19
CA LEU A 120 0.27 -8.38 11.28
C LEU A 120 0.49 -9.41 12.39
N TRP A 121 0.72 -10.66 12.02
CA TRP A 121 1.01 -11.73 12.96
C TRP A 121 2.31 -11.48 13.74
N LEU A 122 3.41 -11.13 13.05
CA LEU A 122 4.68 -10.81 13.69
C LEU A 122 4.59 -9.60 14.63
N LEU A 123 3.89 -8.54 14.21
CA LEU A 123 3.67 -7.37 15.06
C LEU A 123 2.81 -7.72 16.28
N SER A 124 1.75 -8.51 16.11
CA SER A 124 0.91 -8.98 17.23
C SER A 124 1.72 -9.79 18.24
N LEU A 125 2.61 -10.69 17.78
CA LEU A 125 3.54 -11.42 18.65
C LEU A 125 4.47 -10.48 19.42
N GLY A 126 5.07 -9.50 18.74
CA GLY A 126 5.97 -8.54 19.36
C GLY A 126 5.28 -7.68 20.43
N VAL A 127 4.07 -7.19 20.15
CA VAL A 127 3.33 -6.41 21.15
C VAL A 127 2.90 -7.28 22.33
N ARG A 128 2.54 -8.54 22.09
CA ARG A 128 2.20 -9.48 23.16
C ARG A 128 3.39 -9.77 24.07
N SER A 129 4.60 -9.92 23.52
CA SER A 129 5.79 -10.14 24.36
C SER A 129 6.14 -8.94 25.25
N GLU A 130 5.81 -7.73 24.83
CA GLU A 130 6.04 -6.51 25.60
C GLU A 130 4.94 -6.26 26.66
N GLY A 131 3.78 -6.94 26.56
CA GLY A 131 2.68 -6.79 27.52
C GLY A 131 1.99 -5.42 27.52
N VAL A 132 2.39 -4.49 26.64
CA VAL A 132 1.98 -3.07 26.65
C VAL A 132 0.47 -2.89 26.42
N TRP A 133 -0.17 -3.84 25.72
CA TRP A 133 -1.60 -3.80 25.42
C TRP A 133 -2.40 -4.88 26.15
N SER A 134 -1.91 -5.31 27.33
CA SER A 134 -2.70 -6.07 28.30
C SER A 134 -3.28 -5.12 29.36
N GLU A 135 -4.55 -5.28 29.71
CA GLU A 135 -5.09 -4.72 30.96
C GLU A 135 -5.46 -5.88 31.90
N ALA A 136 -5.17 -5.72 33.19
CA ALA A 136 -5.68 -6.61 34.23
C ALA A 136 -7.19 -6.38 34.36
N GLY A 137 -8.00 -7.42 34.20
CA GLY A 137 -9.44 -7.33 34.41
C GLY A 137 -9.77 -6.98 35.86
N GLU A 138 -10.72 -6.07 36.07
CA GLU A 138 -11.19 -5.63 37.40
C GLU A 138 -12.07 -6.66 38.12
N SER A 139 -12.21 -7.89 37.63
CA SER A 139 -13.04 -8.93 38.27
C SER A 139 -12.24 -9.81 39.25
N PHE A 140 -12.92 -10.36 40.26
CA PHE A 140 -12.37 -11.19 41.35
C PHE A 140 -11.57 -12.44 40.89
N GLN A 141 -11.53 -12.74 39.61
CA GLN A 141 -10.60 -13.68 38.99
C GLN A 141 -9.72 -12.91 38.03
N ALA A 142 -8.43 -12.80 38.34
CA ALA A 142 -7.45 -12.07 37.54
C ALA A 142 -7.34 -12.66 36.12
N PHE A 143 -8.18 -12.18 35.20
CA PHE A 143 -8.07 -12.45 33.77
C PHE A 143 -7.40 -11.24 33.09
N SER A 144 -6.29 -11.46 32.38
CA SER A 144 -5.73 -10.44 31.48
C SER A 144 -6.40 -10.55 30.11
N THR A 145 -6.89 -9.45 29.57
CA THR A 145 -7.40 -9.41 28.18
C THR A 145 -6.34 -8.81 27.26
N ASP A 146 -5.89 -9.58 26.27
CA ASP A 146 -4.98 -9.12 25.22
C ASP A 146 -5.79 -8.40 24.13
N PHE A 147 -5.56 -7.10 23.93
CA PHE A 147 -6.35 -6.28 23.00
C PHE A 147 -5.87 -6.30 21.54
N ALA A 148 -4.75 -6.96 21.23
CA ALA A 148 -4.20 -7.02 19.88
C ALA A 148 -3.70 -8.40 19.48
N VAL A 149 -4.64 -9.33 19.37
CA VAL A 149 -4.34 -10.69 18.92
C VAL A 149 -4.73 -10.83 17.46
N TYR A 150 -3.72 -11.03 16.59
CA TYR A 150 -3.93 -11.46 15.21
C TYR A 150 -3.49 -12.92 15.07
N GLN A 151 -4.41 -13.80 14.69
CA GLN A 151 -4.11 -15.21 14.45
C GLN A 151 -4.11 -15.50 12.94
N LEU A 152 -3.08 -16.21 12.48
CA LEU A 152 -3.06 -16.76 11.14
C LEU A 152 -4.09 -17.88 11.03
N SER A 153 -5.05 -17.71 10.14
CA SER A 153 -6.12 -18.67 9.87
C SER A 153 -6.36 -18.77 8.36
N TRP A 154 -7.29 -19.65 7.96
CA TRP A 154 -7.68 -19.73 6.55
C TRP A 154 -8.36 -18.45 6.03
N ALA A 155 -9.03 -17.71 6.92
CA ALA A 155 -9.52 -16.37 6.61
C ALA A 155 -8.38 -15.36 6.38
N SER A 156 -7.18 -15.59 6.93
CA SER A 156 -6.03 -14.72 6.66
C SER A 156 -5.54 -14.85 5.22
N LEU A 157 -5.75 -16.00 4.55
CA LEU A 157 -5.42 -16.13 3.13
C LEU A 157 -6.38 -15.39 2.22
N THR A 158 -7.69 -15.45 2.51
CA THR A 158 -8.67 -14.68 1.74
C THR A 158 -8.46 -13.19 1.93
N PHE A 159 -8.11 -12.77 3.15
CA PHE A 159 -7.67 -11.41 3.44
C PHE A 159 -6.41 -11.04 2.65
N ALA A 160 -5.37 -11.90 2.62
CA ALA A 160 -4.16 -11.68 1.83
C ALA A 160 -4.43 -11.48 0.34
N GLY A 161 -5.31 -12.32 -0.22
CA GLY A 161 -5.73 -12.20 -1.62
C GLY A 161 -6.48 -10.90 -1.88
N GLY A 162 -7.37 -10.51 -0.96
CA GLY A 162 -8.10 -9.24 -1.01
C GLY A 162 -7.17 -8.02 -0.94
N THR A 163 -6.22 -7.99 0.00
CA THR A 163 -5.26 -6.89 0.15
C THR A 163 -4.31 -6.80 -1.04
N ALA A 164 -3.84 -7.93 -1.57
CA ALA A 164 -3.01 -7.99 -2.77
C ALA A 164 -3.75 -7.47 -4.00
N MET A 165 -5.01 -7.89 -4.20
CA MET A 165 -5.83 -7.44 -5.32
C MET A 165 -6.17 -5.95 -5.22
N ALA A 166 -6.62 -5.49 -4.06
CA ALA A 166 -6.93 -4.07 -3.83
C ALA A 166 -5.68 -3.19 -4.00
N GLY A 167 -4.54 -3.63 -3.47
CA GLY A 167 -3.24 -2.98 -3.64
C GLY A 167 -2.79 -2.94 -5.10
N PHE A 168 -2.95 -4.03 -5.84
CA PHE A 168 -2.65 -4.09 -7.26
C PHE A 168 -3.47 -3.07 -8.05
N LEU A 169 -4.80 -3.10 -7.88
CA LEU A 169 -5.73 -2.26 -8.64
C LEU A 169 -5.54 -0.77 -8.34
N SER A 170 -5.39 -0.41 -7.07
CA SER A 170 -5.13 0.97 -6.66
C SER A 170 -3.79 1.48 -7.17
N THR A 171 -2.72 0.69 -7.06
CA THR A 171 -1.40 1.04 -7.62
C THR A 171 -1.45 1.19 -9.14
N TRP A 172 -2.16 0.31 -9.82
CA TRP A 172 -2.34 0.41 -11.27
C TRP A 172 -3.11 1.68 -11.67
N ALA A 173 -4.20 2.00 -10.95
CA ALA A 173 -4.97 3.21 -11.16
C ALA A 173 -4.13 4.48 -10.93
N GLY A 174 -3.34 4.52 -9.85
CA GLY A 174 -2.46 5.64 -9.53
C GLY A 174 -1.40 5.87 -10.61
N ARG A 175 -0.83 4.78 -11.13
CA ARG A 175 0.15 4.85 -12.22
C ARG A 175 -0.46 5.36 -13.52
N ARG A 176 -1.68 4.90 -13.87
CA ARG A 176 -2.43 5.40 -15.03
C ARG A 176 -2.74 6.89 -14.89
N ALA A 177 -3.14 7.34 -13.70
CA ALA A 177 -3.46 8.75 -13.43
C ALA A 177 -2.22 9.65 -13.55
N SER A 178 -1.09 9.24 -12.97
CA SER A 178 0.19 9.95 -13.09
C SER A 178 0.64 10.09 -14.57
N GLN A 179 0.53 9.01 -15.35
CA GLN A 179 0.84 9.04 -16.78
C GLN A 179 -0.09 9.97 -17.58
N ALA A 180 -1.38 9.97 -17.28
CA ALA A 180 -2.35 10.87 -17.92
C ALA A 180 -2.05 12.34 -17.60
N TRP A 181 -1.70 12.65 -16.35
CA TRP A 181 -1.32 13.99 -15.91
C TRP A 181 -0.07 14.50 -16.63
N LEU A 182 0.96 13.65 -16.78
CA LEU A 182 2.17 14.01 -17.52
C LEU A 182 1.89 14.30 -19.00
N ARG A 183 1.01 13.51 -19.65
CA ARG A 183 0.58 13.76 -21.04
C ARG A 183 -0.22 15.05 -21.20
N GLY A 184 -0.98 15.44 -20.19
CA GLY A 184 -1.71 16.71 -20.18
C GLY A 184 -0.77 17.91 -20.16
N LYS A 185 0.32 17.84 -19.38
CA LYS A 185 1.35 18.88 -19.31
C LYS A 185 2.18 19.03 -20.58
N SER A 186 2.37 17.95 -21.33
CA SER A 186 3.21 17.94 -22.52
C SER A 186 2.51 18.45 -23.79
N LYS A 187 1.25 18.90 -23.72
CA LYS A 187 0.63 19.60 -24.87
C LYS A 187 1.19 21.02 -24.92
N PRO A 188 2.07 21.37 -25.90
CA PRO A 188 2.54 22.74 -26.04
C PRO A 188 1.33 23.63 -26.33
N SER A 189 1.24 24.77 -25.66
CA SER A 189 0.26 25.78 -26.00
C SER A 189 0.57 26.28 -27.41
N THR A 190 -0.15 25.76 -28.40
CA THR A 190 -0.22 26.33 -29.75
C THR A 190 -0.99 27.64 -29.71
N THR A 191 -0.53 28.59 -28.91
CA THR A 191 -0.80 30.01 -29.11
C THR A 191 0.10 30.43 -30.25
N LEU A 192 -0.41 30.29 -31.48
CA LEU A 192 0.17 30.93 -32.65
C LEU A 192 0.21 32.44 -32.37
N PRO A 193 1.35 33.13 -32.55
CA PRO A 193 1.37 34.58 -32.49
C PRO A 193 0.45 35.10 -33.59
N SER A 194 -0.58 35.86 -33.21
CA SER A 194 -1.40 36.56 -34.20
C SER A 194 -0.51 37.56 -34.91
N SER A 195 -0.19 37.31 -36.17
CA SER A 195 0.46 38.27 -37.05
C SER A 195 -0.47 39.47 -37.20
N GLY A 196 -0.24 40.50 -36.39
CA GLY A 196 -0.87 41.80 -36.54
C GLY A 196 -0.36 42.43 -37.84
N HIS A 197 -1.22 42.47 -38.85
CA HIS A 197 -1.04 43.34 -40.00
C HIS A 197 -1.17 44.79 -39.53
N ARG A 198 -0.09 45.58 -39.72
CA ARG A 198 -0.15 46.99 -40.05
C ARG A 198 0.87 47.30 -41.12
#